data_AF-A0A6C0BFV6-F1
#
_entry.id   AF-A0A6C0BFV6-F1
#
_cell.length_a   1.000
_cell.length_b   1.000
_cell.length_c   1.000
_cell.angle_alpha   90.00
_cell.angle_beta   90.00
_cell.angle_gamma   90.00
#
_symmetry.space_group_name_H-M   'P 1'
#
loop_
_entity.id
_entity.type
_entity.pdbx_description
1 polymer ?
#
loop_
_entity_poly.entity_id
_entity_poly.type
_entity_poly.pdbx_seq_one_letter_code
_entity_poly.pdbx_strand_id
1 'polypeptide(L)'
;MENYKTVKLKNFLYINIIMSIHTDNNIDNYKEIDSDDSSVISEIGDKKINAQEYDNIEKEANEEYIKTVVCGRIIDYIKLDDVIKQKQKEFVKEMKHIKDTKNKLEKYLIGYLDKVNEEEFGVGESMRLVKSEKKTVSPPKMEDITKCLVDGFKSKEIFDDDEKIVNTVKDFMLMIESKRKVNVKKYIKRVQKKT
;
A
#
# COMPACT_ATOMS: atom_id res chain seq x y z
N MET A 1 -4.89 -13.52 27.79
CA MET A 1 -3.87 -12.85 26.94
C MET A 1 -3.13 -13.81 26.00
N GLU A 2 -3.60 -15.05 25.80
CA GLU A 2 -2.85 -16.05 25.02
C GLU A 2 -3.17 -16.04 23.51
N ASN A 3 -4.35 -15.56 23.09
CA ASN A 3 -4.79 -15.62 21.69
C ASN A 3 -4.00 -14.75 20.70
N TYR A 4 -3.34 -13.68 21.14
CA TYR A 4 -2.56 -12.82 20.25
C TYR A 4 -1.16 -13.37 19.94
N LYS A 5 -0.60 -14.20 20.84
CA LYS A 5 0.67 -14.90 20.58
C LYS A 5 0.45 -16.03 19.58
N THR A 6 -0.65 -16.77 19.69
CA THR A 6 -0.99 -17.87 18.77
C THR A 6 -1.23 -17.40 17.34
N VAL A 7 -1.85 -16.23 17.10
CA VAL A 7 -2.07 -15.70 15.75
C VAL A 7 -0.77 -15.23 15.09
N LYS A 8 0.13 -14.58 15.85
CA LYS A 8 1.45 -14.19 15.32
C LYS A 8 2.34 -15.40 15.01
N LEU A 9 2.32 -16.42 15.88
CA LEU A 9 3.05 -17.67 15.66
C LEU A 9 2.51 -18.43 14.44
N LYS A 10 1.18 -18.49 14.26
CA LYS A 10 0.56 -19.14 13.08
C LYS A 10 0.89 -18.41 11.77
N ASN A 11 0.87 -17.08 11.74
CA ASN A 11 1.25 -16.32 10.53
C ASN A 11 2.74 -16.43 10.19
N PHE A 12 3.62 -16.51 11.20
CA PHE A 12 5.06 -16.68 10.97
C PHE A 12 5.40 -18.10 10.49
N LEU A 13 4.74 -19.13 11.04
CA LEU A 13 4.85 -20.51 10.57
C LEU A 13 4.35 -20.69 9.13
N TYR A 14 3.25 -20.03 8.75
CA TYR A 14 2.69 -20.13 7.40
C TYR A 14 3.63 -19.54 6.33
N ILE A 15 4.30 -18.42 6.65
CA ILE A 15 5.27 -17.78 5.75
C ILE A 15 6.52 -18.64 5.57
N ASN A 16 7.02 -19.28 6.64
CA ASN A 16 8.21 -20.15 6.54
C ASN A 16 7.93 -21.48 5.82
N ILE A 17 6.73 -22.07 5.97
CA ILE A 17 6.34 -23.27 5.23
C ILE A 17 6.25 -22.98 3.72
N ILE A 18 5.71 -21.81 3.32
CA ILE A 18 5.65 -21.41 1.90
C ILE A 18 7.04 -21.18 1.31
N MET A 19 7.99 -20.64 2.08
CA MET A 19 9.36 -20.45 1.58
C MET A 19 10.16 -21.75 1.47
N SER A 20 9.98 -22.72 2.38
CA SER A 20 10.65 -24.04 2.28
C SER A 20 10.10 -24.92 1.16
N ILE A 21 8.82 -24.83 0.80
CA ILE A 21 8.24 -25.65 -0.29
C ILE A 21 8.72 -25.17 -1.69
N HIS A 22 9.30 -23.98 -1.81
CA HIS A 22 9.75 -23.42 -3.10
C HIS A 22 11.25 -23.57 -3.38
N THR A 23 12.02 -24.19 -2.48
CA THR A 23 13.47 -24.38 -2.66
C THR A 23 13.89 -25.81 -3.01
N ASP A 24 13.00 -26.80 -2.94
CA ASP A 24 13.40 -28.22 -3.04
C ASP A 24 13.01 -28.95 -4.36
N ASN A 25 12.55 -28.27 -5.41
CA ASN A 25 12.20 -28.92 -6.69
C ASN A 25 12.89 -28.32 -7.92
N ASN A 26 14.23 -28.22 -7.89
CA ASN A 26 15.01 -28.19 -9.13
C ASN A 26 16.48 -28.59 -8.90
N ILE A 27 16.68 -29.85 -8.49
CA ILE A 27 17.92 -30.57 -8.75
C ILE A 27 17.58 -31.58 -9.84
N ASP A 28 17.93 -31.26 -11.09
CA ASP A 28 18.10 -32.23 -12.18
C ASP A 28 19.23 -31.68 -13.07
N ASN A 29 20.51 -31.96 -12.76
CA ASN A 29 21.23 -33.18 -13.12
C ASN A 29 21.51 -33.26 -14.64
N TYR A 30 22.37 -32.36 -15.13
CA TYR A 30 23.04 -32.54 -16.41
C TYR A 30 24.05 -33.69 -16.27
N LYS A 31 23.63 -34.91 -16.62
CA LYS A 31 24.56 -35.96 -16.99
C LYS A 31 25.05 -35.68 -18.40
N GLU A 32 26.29 -35.24 -18.52
CA GLU A 32 27.10 -35.48 -19.71
C GLU A 32 27.10 -37.00 -19.97
N ILE A 33 26.55 -37.41 -21.12
CA ILE A 33 26.77 -38.74 -21.68
C ILE A 33 27.81 -38.54 -22.77
N ASP A 34 29.07 -38.71 -22.37
CA ASP A 34 30.10 -39.21 -23.28
C ASP A 34 29.70 -40.64 -23.66
N SER A 35 29.58 -40.91 -24.96
CA SER A 35 29.55 -42.27 -25.48
C SER A 35 30.12 -42.25 -26.90
N ASP A 36 31.45 -42.22 -26.95
CA ASP A 36 32.18 -42.78 -28.07
C ASP A 36 32.08 -44.32 -28.00
N ASP A 37 32.00 -44.93 -29.18
CA ASP A 37 32.08 -46.37 -29.48
C ASP A 37 30.82 -47.27 -29.27
N SER A 38 30.18 -47.64 -30.39
CA SER A 38 29.97 -49.05 -30.74
C SER A 38 29.18 -49.22 -32.03
N SER A 39 29.80 -50.00 -32.92
CA SER A 39 29.40 -50.42 -34.25
C SER A 39 28.16 -51.33 -34.37
N VAL A 40 27.56 -51.28 -35.56
CA VAL A 40 26.78 -52.30 -36.31
C VAL A 40 25.27 -52.46 -36.04
N ILE A 41 24.57 -52.65 -37.17
CA ILE A 41 23.24 -53.27 -37.42
C ILE A 41 22.14 -52.22 -37.70
N SER A 42 21.39 -52.21 -38.80
CA SER A 42 21.37 -52.94 -40.08
C SER A 42 20.42 -52.20 -41.03
N GLU A 43 20.61 -52.45 -42.33
CA GLU A 43 19.67 -52.23 -43.44
C GLU A 43 18.19 -52.01 -43.04
N ILE A 44 17.69 -50.78 -43.21
CA ILE A 44 16.27 -50.53 -43.46
C ILE A 44 16.18 -49.53 -44.62
N GLY A 45 15.50 -49.97 -45.67
CA GLY A 45 15.58 -49.48 -47.05
C GLY A 45 15.39 -47.98 -47.28
N ASP A 46 15.93 -47.56 -48.42
CA ASP A 46 15.70 -46.30 -49.14
C ASP A 46 14.20 -46.02 -49.35
N LYS A 47 13.50 -45.61 -48.30
CA LYS A 47 12.35 -44.74 -48.43
C LYS A 47 12.89 -43.33 -48.29
N LYS A 48 13.05 -42.63 -49.42
CA LYS A 48 13.20 -41.18 -49.44
C LYS A 48 12.05 -40.58 -48.63
N ILE A 49 12.28 -40.30 -47.36
CA ILE A 49 11.36 -39.51 -46.56
C ILE A 49 11.41 -38.13 -47.19
N ASN A 50 10.27 -37.70 -47.73
CA ASN A 50 10.18 -36.44 -48.45
C ASN A 50 10.43 -35.32 -47.43
N ALA A 51 11.33 -34.37 -47.69
CA ALA A 51 11.67 -33.30 -46.73
C ALA A 51 10.43 -32.50 -46.27
N GLN A 52 9.38 -32.46 -47.10
CA GLN A 52 8.07 -31.90 -46.78
C GLN A 52 7.30 -32.63 -45.68
N GLU A 53 7.49 -33.95 -45.49
CA GLU A 53 6.84 -34.68 -44.39
C GLU A 53 7.50 -34.38 -43.04
N TYR A 54 8.83 -34.23 -43.00
CA TYR A 54 9.55 -33.79 -41.79
C TYR A 54 9.15 -32.36 -41.38
N ASP A 55 9.11 -31.43 -42.33
CA ASP A 55 8.67 -30.04 -42.09
C ASP A 55 7.22 -29.96 -41.57
N ASN A 56 6.35 -30.88 -41.99
CA ASN A 56 4.96 -30.92 -41.53
C ASN A 56 4.84 -31.50 -40.11
N ILE A 57 5.61 -32.54 -39.78
CA ILE A 57 5.63 -33.13 -38.42
C ILE A 57 6.20 -32.13 -37.41
N GLU A 58 7.24 -31.38 -37.77
CA GLU A 58 7.83 -30.37 -36.89
C GLU A 58 6.89 -29.17 -36.66
N LYS A 59 6.10 -28.80 -37.68
CA LYS A 59 5.05 -27.78 -37.53
C LYS A 59 3.91 -28.24 -36.65
N GLU A 60 3.40 -29.46 -36.84
CA GLU A 60 2.33 -30.01 -35.99
C GLU A 60 2.77 -30.13 -34.53
N ALA A 61 3.99 -30.60 -34.27
CA ALA A 61 4.54 -30.68 -32.91
C ALA A 61 4.69 -29.30 -32.26
N ASN A 62 5.11 -28.28 -33.01
CA ASN A 62 5.19 -26.90 -32.53
C ASN A 62 3.81 -26.31 -32.25
N GLU A 63 2.83 -26.55 -33.11
CA GLU A 63 1.45 -26.11 -32.91
C GLU A 63 0.81 -26.76 -31.67
N GLU A 64 1.05 -28.05 -31.45
CA GLU A 64 0.58 -28.76 -30.27
C GLU A 64 1.25 -28.26 -28.99
N TYR A 65 2.56 -28.01 -29.01
CA TYR A 65 3.28 -27.40 -27.89
C TYR A 65 2.75 -26.00 -27.54
N ILE A 66 2.50 -25.15 -28.55
CA ILE A 66 1.91 -23.82 -28.36
C ILE A 66 0.52 -23.96 -27.73
N LYS A 67 -0.32 -24.84 -28.28
CA LYS A 67 -1.71 -25.01 -27.84
C LYS A 67 -1.84 -25.61 -26.45
N THR A 68 -0.90 -26.43 -26.02
CA THR A 68 -0.94 -27.11 -24.71
C THR A 68 -0.15 -26.34 -23.66
N VAL A 69 1.15 -26.14 -23.89
CA VAL A 69 2.07 -25.59 -22.88
C VAL A 69 1.97 -24.07 -22.82
N VAL A 70 2.00 -23.39 -23.97
CA VAL A 70 1.99 -21.92 -23.99
C VAL A 70 0.60 -21.39 -23.61
N CYS A 71 -0.47 -21.93 -24.21
CA CYS A 71 -1.83 -21.55 -23.80
C CYS A 71 -2.11 -21.91 -22.34
N GLY A 72 -1.64 -23.06 -21.83
CA GLY A 72 -1.76 -23.42 -20.42
C GLY A 72 -1.12 -22.38 -19.51
N ARG A 73 0.13 -21.98 -19.80
CA ARG A 73 0.84 -20.94 -19.04
C ARG A 73 0.16 -19.57 -19.11
N ILE A 74 -0.41 -19.20 -20.27
CA ILE A 74 -1.17 -17.95 -20.43
C ILE A 74 -2.44 -17.99 -19.57
N ILE A 75 -3.17 -19.12 -19.58
CA ILE A 75 -4.37 -19.30 -18.77
C ILE A 75 -4.03 -19.19 -17.28
N ASP A 76 -2.95 -19.84 -16.84
CA ASP A 76 -2.54 -19.79 -15.43
C ASP A 76 -2.06 -18.39 -15.02
N TYR A 77 -1.36 -17.67 -15.89
CA TYR A 77 -1.01 -16.27 -15.67
C TYR A 77 -2.26 -15.39 -15.47
N ILE A 78 -3.27 -15.53 -16.34
CA ILE A 78 -4.52 -14.77 -16.24
C ILE A 78 -5.25 -15.11 -14.93
N LYS A 79 -5.35 -16.39 -14.57
CA LYS A 79 -5.96 -16.82 -13.30
C LYS A 79 -5.23 -16.22 -12.09
N LEU A 80 -3.90 -16.20 -12.11
CA LEU A 80 -3.12 -15.60 -11.04
C LEU A 80 -3.38 -14.10 -10.92
N ASP A 81 -3.43 -13.38 -12.05
CA ASP A 81 -3.75 -11.95 -12.07
C ASP A 81 -5.16 -11.66 -11.51
N ASP A 82 -6.15 -12.49 -11.86
CA ASP A 82 -7.51 -12.38 -11.32
C ASP A 82 -7.58 -12.65 -9.81
N VAL A 83 -6.87 -13.67 -9.33
CA VAL A 83 -6.76 -13.97 -7.89
C VAL A 83 -6.09 -12.82 -7.14
N ILE A 84 -5.03 -12.23 -7.70
CA ILE A 84 -4.35 -11.06 -7.12
C ILE A 84 -5.32 -9.88 -7.03
N LYS A 85 -6.04 -9.55 -8.11
CA LYS A 85 -7.04 -8.47 -8.13
C LYS A 85 -8.13 -8.70 -7.10
N GLN A 86 -8.62 -9.94 -6.98
CA GLN A 86 -9.63 -10.29 -5.98
C GLN A 86 -9.12 -10.06 -4.56
N LYS A 87 -7.92 -10.54 -4.24
CA LYS A 87 -7.32 -10.39 -2.90
C LYS A 87 -7.05 -8.94 -2.55
N GLN A 88 -6.57 -8.13 -3.49
CA GLN A 88 -6.40 -6.69 -3.29
C GLN A 88 -7.73 -6.00 -2.98
N LYS A 89 -8.80 -6.35 -3.72
CA LYS A 89 -10.14 -5.80 -3.51
C LYS A 89 -10.71 -6.18 -2.13
N GLU A 90 -10.54 -7.44 -1.72
CA GLU A 90 -10.92 -7.91 -0.38
C GLU A 90 -10.17 -7.14 0.72
N PHE A 91 -8.84 -7.03 0.59
CA PHE A 91 -8.00 -6.31 1.55
C PHE A 91 -8.40 -4.84 1.70
N VAL A 92 -8.67 -4.13 0.59
CA VAL A 92 -9.12 -2.73 0.63
C VAL A 92 -10.46 -2.60 1.36
N LYS A 93 -11.40 -3.52 1.13
CA LYS A 93 -12.71 -3.53 1.82
C LYS A 93 -12.55 -3.79 3.31
N GLU A 94 -11.79 -4.80 3.69
CA GLU A 94 -11.54 -5.14 5.11
C GLU A 94 -10.85 -3.99 5.84
N MET A 95 -9.82 -3.41 5.22
CA MET A 95 -9.10 -2.27 5.76
C MET A 95 -10.01 -1.06 5.96
N LYS A 96 -10.91 -0.80 5.01
CA LYS A 96 -11.93 0.26 5.16
C LYS A 96 -12.85 -0.03 6.34
N HIS A 97 -13.39 -1.25 6.45
CA HIS A 97 -14.25 -1.65 7.56
C HIS A 97 -13.58 -1.49 8.93
N ILE A 98 -12.31 -1.91 9.06
CA ILE A 98 -11.52 -1.76 10.29
C ILE A 98 -11.32 -0.28 10.63
N LYS A 99 -10.96 0.55 9.65
CA LYS A 99 -10.78 2.00 9.84
C LYS A 99 -12.07 2.69 10.27
N ASP A 100 -13.19 2.35 9.65
CA ASP A 100 -14.50 2.92 9.98
C ASP A 100 -14.94 2.52 11.39
N THR A 101 -14.76 1.25 11.76
CA THR A 101 -15.04 0.76 13.12
C THR A 101 -14.17 1.45 14.16
N LYS A 102 -12.86 1.59 13.89
CA LYS A 102 -11.94 2.34 14.75
C LYS A 102 -12.39 3.80 14.93
N ASN A 103 -12.77 4.48 13.84
CA ASN A 103 -13.23 5.86 13.89
C ASN A 103 -14.53 6.02 14.69
N LYS A 104 -15.47 5.07 14.59
CA LYS A 104 -16.69 5.05 15.41
C LYS A 104 -16.35 4.92 16.90
N LEU A 105 -15.43 4.02 17.25
CA LEU A 105 -14.97 3.85 18.64
C LEU A 105 -14.22 5.09 19.15
N GLU A 106 -13.35 5.70 18.35
CA GLU A 106 -12.66 6.94 18.74
C GLU A 106 -13.65 8.07 19.02
N LYS A 107 -14.66 8.26 18.16
CA LYS A 107 -15.73 9.25 18.40
C LYS A 107 -16.48 8.97 19.69
N TYR A 108 -16.81 7.71 19.95
CA TYR A 108 -17.48 7.30 21.19
C TYR A 108 -16.62 7.63 22.42
N LEU A 109 -15.35 7.25 22.41
CA LEU A 109 -14.42 7.50 23.53
C LEU A 109 -14.21 9.00 23.77
N ILE A 110 -14.03 9.79 22.71
CA ILE A 110 -13.92 11.26 22.84
C ILE A 110 -15.20 11.83 23.42
N GLY A 111 -16.37 11.38 22.94
CA GLY A 111 -17.66 11.82 23.45
C GLY A 111 -17.89 11.41 24.91
N TYR A 112 -17.35 10.28 25.36
CA TYR A 112 -17.37 9.89 26.77
C TYR A 112 -16.47 10.82 27.61
N LEU A 113 -15.21 11.00 27.21
CA LEU A 113 -14.25 11.88 27.88
C LEU A 113 -14.74 13.33 27.97
N ASP A 114 -15.36 13.84 26.91
CA ASP A 114 -15.99 15.17 26.88
C ASP A 114 -17.17 15.28 27.87
N LYS A 115 -17.88 14.19 28.19
CA LYS A 115 -18.99 14.19 29.18
C LYS A 115 -18.49 14.14 30.62
N VAL A 116 -17.41 13.40 30.88
CA VAL A 116 -16.84 13.25 32.22
C VAL A 116 -15.81 14.33 32.56
N ASN A 117 -15.50 15.23 31.61
CA ASN A 117 -14.45 16.25 31.72
C ASN A 117 -13.06 15.68 32.05
N GLU A 118 -12.75 14.51 31.48
CA GLU A 118 -11.43 13.88 31.62
C GLU A 118 -10.66 13.96 30.30
N GLU A 119 -9.32 13.99 30.39
CA GLU A 119 -8.44 14.04 29.23
C GLU A 119 -7.78 12.68 28.91
N GLU A 120 -7.79 11.74 29.85
CA GLU A 120 -7.19 10.42 29.68
C GLU A 120 -8.05 9.30 30.25
N PHE A 121 -7.87 8.09 29.70
CA PHE A 121 -8.50 6.86 30.15
C PHE A 121 -7.43 5.79 30.36
N GLY A 122 -7.39 5.19 31.55
CA GLY A 122 -6.50 4.07 31.87
C GLY A 122 -7.03 2.75 31.32
N VAL A 123 -6.21 2.01 30.57
CA VAL A 123 -6.51 0.65 30.10
C VAL A 123 -5.55 -0.31 30.80
N GLY A 124 -5.97 -0.84 31.95
CA GLY A 124 -5.10 -1.64 32.83
C GLY A 124 -3.95 -0.83 33.42
N GLU A 125 -2.87 -1.51 33.81
CA GLU A 125 -1.77 -0.89 34.56
C GLU A 125 -0.74 -0.16 33.69
N SER A 126 -0.61 -0.55 32.41
CA SER A 126 0.52 -0.15 31.56
C SER A 126 0.16 0.75 30.38
N MET A 127 -1.14 0.91 30.08
CA MET A 127 -1.60 1.60 28.88
C MET A 127 -2.59 2.71 29.21
N ARG A 128 -2.40 3.87 28.58
CA ARG A 128 -3.34 4.99 28.68
C ARG A 128 -3.77 5.45 27.28
N LEU A 129 -5.02 5.88 27.20
CA LEU A 129 -5.61 6.53 26.05
C LEU A 129 -5.76 8.01 26.38
N VAL A 130 -5.05 8.87 25.66
CA VAL A 130 -5.06 10.32 25.91
C VAL A 130 -5.80 11.00 24.77
N LYS A 131 -6.75 11.86 25.09
CA LYS A 131 -7.40 12.75 24.14
C LYS A 131 -6.38 13.77 23.67
N SER A 132 -6.18 13.85 22.37
CA SER A 132 -5.21 14.76 21.75
C SER A 132 -5.87 15.56 20.65
N GLU A 133 -5.37 16.77 20.41
CA GLU A 133 -5.85 17.65 19.36
C GLU A 133 -4.75 17.93 18.35
N LYS A 134 -5.09 17.84 17.07
CA LYS A 134 -4.24 18.32 15.99
C LYS A 134 -4.91 19.54 15.38
N LYS A 135 -4.25 20.69 15.48
CA LYS A 135 -4.65 21.93 14.82
C LYS A 135 -3.92 22.01 13.48
N THR A 136 -4.68 22.21 12.41
CA THR A 136 -4.13 22.45 11.07
C THR A 136 -4.68 23.77 10.56
N VAL A 137 -3.78 24.68 10.18
CA VAL A 137 -4.14 25.98 9.62
C VAL A 137 -4.27 25.83 8.10
N SER A 138 -5.46 26.10 7.55
CA SER A 138 -5.69 26.07 6.10
C SER A 138 -4.86 27.14 5.40
N PRO A 139 -4.42 26.95 4.14
CA PRO A 139 -3.79 28.02 3.36
C PRO A 139 -4.65 29.29 3.34
N PRO A 140 -4.03 30.48 3.25
CA PRO A 140 -4.79 31.72 3.15
C PRO A 140 -5.58 31.73 1.85
N LYS A 141 -6.86 32.14 1.93
CA LYS A 141 -7.71 32.27 0.76
C LYS A 141 -7.54 33.65 0.13
N MET A 142 -7.62 33.72 -1.19
CA MET A 142 -7.50 34.98 -1.92
C MET A 142 -8.57 36.00 -1.51
N GLU A 143 -9.77 35.54 -1.15
CA GLU A 143 -10.84 36.42 -0.70
C GLU A 143 -10.51 37.07 0.66
N ASP A 144 -9.91 36.30 1.58
CA ASP A 144 -9.51 36.79 2.90
C ASP A 144 -8.32 37.76 2.78
N ILE A 145 -7.38 37.47 1.89
CA ILE A 145 -6.26 38.37 1.54
C ILE A 145 -6.81 39.68 0.98
N THR A 146 -7.67 39.61 -0.04
CA THR A 146 -8.25 40.79 -0.70
C THR A 146 -9.02 41.64 0.30
N LYS A 147 -9.83 41.02 1.17
CA LYS A 147 -10.56 41.73 2.23
C LYS A 147 -9.60 42.40 3.22
N CYS A 148 -8.56 41.71 3.68
CA CYS A 148 -7.56 42.29 4.59
C CYS A 148 -6.80 43.47 3.96
N LEU A 149 -6.46 43.38 2.68
CA LEU A 149 -5.80 44.49 1.97
C LEU A 149 -6.74 45.68 1.82
N VAL A 150 -8.00 45.46 1.40
CA VAL A 150 -8.99 46.53 1.27
C VAL A 150 -9.30 47.19 2.62
N ASP A 151 -9.52 46.41 3.68
CA ASP A 151 -9.73 46.93 5.04
C ASP A 151 -8.48 47.71 5.51
N GLY A 152 -7.30 47.16 5.23
CA GLY A 152 -6.01 47.74 5.55
C GLY A 152 -5.76 49.09 4.89
N PHE A 153 -5.92 49.18 3.57
CA PHE A 153 -5.76 50.41 2.80
C PHE A 153 -6.84 51.46 3.11
N LYS A 154 -8.04 51.05 3.54
CA LYS A 154 -9.06 51.99 4.04
C LYS A 154 -8.68 52.60 5.39
N SER A 155 -7.95 51.86 6.22
CA SER A 155 -7.59 52.26 7.58
C SER A 155 -6.25 52.99 7.70
N LYS A 156 -5.40 52.93 6.68
CA LYS A 156 -4.03 53.46 6.72
C LYS A 156 -3.83 54.53 5.64
N GLU A 157 -3.15 55.61 6.02
CA GLU A 157 -2.77 56.70 5.12
C GLU A 157 -1.68 56.27 4.12
N ILE A 158 -1.51 57.02 3.03
CA ILE A 158 -0.43 56.79 2.07
C ILE A 158 0.88 57.17 2.75
N PHE A 159 1.83 56.24 2.81
CA PHE A 159 3.14 56.45 3.41
C PHE A 159 4.21 56.62 2.32
N ASP A 160 5.07 57.62 2.47
CA ASP A 160 6.25 57.85 1.61
C ASP A 160 7.54 57.24 2.20
N ASP A 161 7.45 56.69 3.41
CA ASP A 161 8.56 56.12 4.17
C ASP A 161 8.56 54.58 4.07
N ASP A 162 9.61 54.03 3.48
CA ASP A 162 9.80 52.60 3.25
C ASP A 162 9.67 51.76 4.52
N GLU A 163 10.14 52.26 5.68
CA GLU A 163 10.01 51.53 6.94
C GLU A 163 8.54 51.40 7.39
N LYS A 164 7.75 52.45 7.19
CA LYS A 164 6.31 52.45 7.51
C LYS A 164 5.52 51.57 6.55
N ILE A 165 5.92 51.51 5.27
CA ILE A 165 5.35 50.60 4.27
C ILE A 165 5.61 49.15 4.70
N VAL A 166 6.86 48.81 5.03
CA VAL A 166 7.24 47.46 5.46
C VAL A 166 6.47 47.04 6.73
N ASN A 167 6.38 47.91 7.73
CA ASN A 167 5.61 47.62 8.94
C ASN A 167 4.12 47.42 8.64
N THR A 168 3.58 48.20 7.70
CA THR A 168 2.19 48.06 7.28
C THR A 168 1.91 46.74 6.57
N VAL A 169 2.81 46.31 5.69
CA VAL A 169 2.69 45.00 5.03
C VAL A 169 2.80 43.86 6.05
N LYS A 170 3.68 43.97 7.06
CA LYS A 170 3.75 42.98 8.15
C LYS A 170 2.43 42.88 8.91
N ASP A 171 1.80 44.01 9.22
CA ASP A 171 0.50 44.02 9.89
C ASP A 171 -0.58 43.34 9.03
N PHE A 172 -0.58 43.57 7.72
CA PHE A 172 -1.49 42.89 6.80
C PHE A 172 -1.26 41.39 6.78
N MET A 173 -0.01 40.93 6.77
CA MET A 173 0.31 39.51 6.87
C MET A 173 -0.19 38.88 8.17
N LEU A 174 -0.06 39.59 9.31
CA LEU A 174 -0.61 39.13 10.59
C LEU A 174 -2.14 39.09 10.60
N MET A 175 -2.80 40.10 10.01
CA MET A 175 -4.25 40.11 9.85
C MET A 175 -4.74 38.94 8.98
N ILE A 176 -4.06 38.68 7.87
CA ILE A 176 -4.36 37.54 6.99
C ILE A 176 -4.21 36.23 7.76
N GLU A 177 -3.11 36.05 8.49
CA GLU A 177 -2.86 34.85 9.27
C GLU A 177 -3.93 34.61 10.34
N SER A 178 -4.38 35.68 11.02
CA SER A 178 -5.42 35.61 12.04
C SER A 178 -6.80 35.18 11.50
N LYS A 179 -7.09 35.49 10.23
CA LYS A 179 -8.36 35.10 9.58
C LYS A 179 -8.30 33.69 8.99
N ARG A 180 -7.13 33.04 8.96
CA ARG A 180 -7.02 31.69 8.40
C ARG A 180 -7.83 30.69 9.21
N LYS A 181 -8.61 29.88 8.50
CA LYS A 181 -9.40 28.82 9.11
C LYS A 181 -8.50 27.79 9.80
N VAL A 182 -8.68 27.62 11.10
CA VAL A 182 -8.04 26.56 11.88
C VAL A 182 -8.99 25.37 11.97
N ASN A 183 -8.57 24.23 11.43
CA ASN A 183 -9.29 22.97 11.58
C ASN A 183 -8.71 22.21 12.77
N VAL A 184 -9.54 21.95 13.77
CA VAL A 184 -9.16 21.17 14.95
C VAL A 184 -9.70 19.76 14.81
N LYS A 185 -8.82 18.75 14.83
CA LYS A 185 -9.21 17.34 14.85
C LYS A 185 -8.82 16.73 16.19
N LYS A 186 -9.83 16.33 16.96
CA LYS A 186 -9.67 15.51 18.17
C LYS A 186 -9.44 14.04 17.78
N TYR A 187 -8.54 13.36 18.48
CA TYR A 187 -8.25 11.94 18.30
C TYR A 187 -7.73 11.32 19.60
N ILE A 188 -7.72 9.98 19.67
CA ILE A 188 -7.18 9.25 20.82
C ILE A 188 -5.76 8.78 20.51
N LYS A 189 -4.81 9.12 21.38
CA LYS A 189 -3.43 8.66 21.32
C LYS A 189 -3.20 7.57 22.36
N ARG A 190 -2.52 6.50 21.95
CA ARG A 190 -2.06 5.43 22.86
C ARG A 190 -0.72 5.83 23.47
N VAL A 191 -0.62 5.80 24.79
CA VAL A 191 0.62 6.04 25.54
C VAL A 191 0.91 4.80 26.37
N GLN A 192 2.10 4.23 26.20
CA GLN A 192 2.60 3.13 27.02
C GLN A 192 3.51 3.71 28.10
N LYS A 193 3.38 3.24 29.33
CA LYS A 193 4.34 3.54 30.39
C LYS A 193 5.69 2.93 29.96
N LYS A 194 6.75 3.75 29.85
CA LYS A 194 8.10 3.21 29.67
C LYS A 194 8.45 2.44 30.94
N THR A 195 8.61 1.13 30.80
CA THR A 195 9.18 0.27 31.85
C THR A 195 10.65 0.58 32.02
#